data_AF-A0A850KJX9-F1
#
_entry.id   AF-A0A850KJX9-F1
#
_cell.length_a   1.000
_cell.length_b   1.000
_cell.length_c   1.000
_cell.angle_alpha   90.00
_cell.angle_beta   90.00
_cell.angle_gamma   90.00
#
_symmetry.space_group_name_H-M   'P 1'
#
loop_
_entity.id
_entity.type
_entity.pdbx_description
1 polymer ?
#
loop_
_entity_poly.entity_id
_entity_poly.type
_entity_poly.pdbx_seq_one_letter_code
_entity_poly.pdbx_strand_id
1 'polypeptide(L)'
;GQKCTAIRRIIIPKGMETAVIEALKDRLSKTLIGDPRDENVRMGPLINMAQKNAAHAGLEELKSEADVVIGEEDANFAVEPTQGAFFAPHILLCKDPMSSHKVHEIEVFGPVATILPYETAEQAFEIAAMGGGSLACSVFSGDDDFSHQAVLRLAPFHGRVLIVNEEIGKGHSGHGVVMPQCIHGGPGRAGGGEEMGGLRGLYFYHRRSAIQASATRVQQLLDQGLSLS
;
A
#
# COMPACT_ATOMS: atom_id res chain seq x y z
N GLY A 1 -7.07 6.74 5.44
CA GLY A 1 -6.62 6.44 4.07
C GLY A 1 -5.57 7.40 3.50
N GLN A 2 -5.06 8.39 4.25
CA GLN A 2 -4.08 9.37 3.74
C GLN A 2 -2.64 8.95 4.07
N LYS A 3 -2.24 7.78 3.57
CA LYS A 3 -0.86 7.28 3.65
C LYS A 3 -0.45 6.82 2.25
N CYS A 4 0.79 7.11 1.85
CA CYS A 4 1.36 6.61 0.60
C CYS A 4 1.43 5.06 0.56
N THR A 5 1.48 4.42 1.73
CA THR A 5 1.46 2.97 1.91
C THR A 5 0.06 2.43 2.25
N ALA A 6 -1.02 3.15 1.96
CA ALA A 6 -2.36 2.61 2.16
C ALA A 6 -2.71 1.58 1.08
N ILE A 7 -3.44 0.52 1.45
CA ILE A 7 -3.95 -0.46 0.47
C ILE A 7 -5.00 0.23 -0.39
N ARG A 8 -4.77 0.24 -1.71
CA ARG A 8 -5.71 0.78 -2.73
C ARG A 8 -6.41 -0.30 -3.53
N ARG A 9 -5.76 -1.45 -3.71
CA ARG A 9 -6.24 -2.59 -4.50
C ARG A 9 -6.20 -3.84 -3.64
N ILE A 10 -7.32 -4.54 -3.54
CA ILE A 10 -7.51 -5.75 -2.74
C ILE A 10 -7.70 -6.91 -3.70
N ILE A 11 -6.66 -7.71 -3.89
CA ILE A 11 -6.63 -8.77 -4.91
C ILE A 11 -6.99 -10.10 -4.23
N ILE A 12 -8.09 -10.74 -4.65
CA ILE A 12 -8.67 -11.92 -3.98
C ILE A 12 -8.99 -13.04 -4.98
N PRO A 13 -9.02 -14.31 -4.56
CA PRO A 13 -9.53 -15.37 -5.42
C PRO A 13 -10.98 -15.11 -5.86
N LYS A 14 -11.29 -15.40 -7.11
CA LYS A 14 -12.64 -15.35 -7.66
C LYS A 14 -13.54 -16.32 -6.90
N GLY A 15 -14.76 -15.89 -6.57
CA GLY A 15 -15.68 -16.59 -5.69
C GLY A 15 -15.59 -16.18 -4.21
N MET A 16 -14.56 -15.42 -3.80
CA MET A 16 -14.46 -14.87 -2.43
C MET A 16 -15.07 -13.48 -2.26
N GLU A 17 -15.60 -12.87 -3.33
CA GLU A 17 -16.07 -11.48 -3.34
C GLU A 17 -17.11 -11.23 -2.24
N THR A 18 -18.15 -12.07 -2.18
CA THR A 18 -19.22 -11.94 -1.18
C THR A 18 -18.67 -12.00 0.24
N ALA A 19 -17.88 -13.03 0.56
CA ALA A 19 -17.33 -13.22 1.90
C ALA A 19 -16.42 -12.06 2.32
N VAL A 20 -15.60 -11.55 1.39
CA VAL A 20 -14.71 -10.41 1.64
C VAL A 20 -15.50 -9.12 1.83
N ILE A 21 -16.50 -8.85 0.98
CA ILE A 21 -17.35 -7.66 1.07
C ILE A 21 -18.12 -7.64 2.38
N GLU A 22 -18.74 -8.76 2.77
CA GLU A 22 -19.48 -8.86 4.03
C GLU A 22 -18.57 -8.64 5.24
N ALA A 23 -17.39 -9.26 5.26
CA ALA A 23 -16.42 -9.08 6.34
C ALA A 23 -15.92 -7.63 6.44
N LEU A 24 -15.64 -6.99 5.30
CA LEU A 24 -15.27 -5.57 5.26
C LEU A 24 -16.41 -4.68 5.73
N LYS A 25 -17.66 -4.95 5.31
CA LYS A 25 -18.84 -4.17 5.68
C LYS A 25 -19.13 -4.25 7.18
N ASP A 26 -19.07 -5.45 7.76
CA ASP A 26 -19.20 -5.64 9.22
C ASP A 26 -18.12 -4.87 9.98
N ARG A 27 -16.88 -4.87 9.48
CA ARG A 27 -15.78 -4.18 10.17
C ARG A 27 -15.85 -2.65 10.01
N LEU A 28 -16.23 -2.16 8.83
CA LEU A 28 -16.29 -0.73 8.50
C LEU A 28 -17.50 -0.05 9.13
N SER A 29 -18.67 -0.69 9.19
CA SER A 29 -19.87 -0.15 9.86
C SER A 29 -19.66 0.12 11.36
N LYS A 30 -18.72 -0.59 12.00
CA LYS A 30 -18.31 -0.38 13.40
C LYS A 30 -17.31 0.78 13.59
N THR A 31 -16.85 1.41 12.51
CA THR A 31 -15.85 2.48 12.58
C THR A 31 -16.56 3.81 12.72
N LEU A 32 -16.60 4.34 13.95
CA LEU A 32 -17.20 5.65 14.22
C LEU A 32 -16.38 6.77 13.56
N ILE A 33 -17.02 7.57 12.72
CA ILE A 33 -16.43 8.68 11.99
C ILE A 33 -16.87 9.99 12.64
N GLY A 34 -15.92 10.83 13.03
CA GLY A 34 -16.28 12.07 13.70
C GLY A 34 -15.09 12.91 14.15
N ASP A 35 -15.37 13.80 15.10
CA ASP A 35 -14.38 14.69 15.67
C ASP A 35 -13.29 13.89 16.41
N PRO A 36 -12.01 14.03 16.05
CA PRO A 36 -10.92 13.27 16.69
C PRO A 36 -10.72 13.60 18.18
N ARG A 37 -11.40 14.62 18.72
CA ARG A 37 -11.43 14.93 20.15
C ARG A 37 -12.33 14.00 20.97
N ASP A 38 -13.26 13.30 20.32
CA ASP A 38 -14.08 12.27 20.95
C ASP A 38 -13.30 10.95 21.00
N GLU A 39 -13.17 10.37 22.20
CA GLU A 39 -12.44 9.12 22.45
C GLU A 39 -13.07 7.89 21.76
N ASN A 40 -14.33 7.95 21.35
CA ASN A 40 -15.03 6.87 20.66
C ASN A 40 -14.78 6.89 19.15
N VAL A 41 -14.35 8.03 18.60
CA VAL A 41 -14.06 8.16 17.16
C VAL A 41 -12.86 7.30 16.78
N ARG A 42 -12.96 6.64 15.63
CA ARG A 42 -11.92 5.78 15.06
C ARG A 42 -11.41 6.28 13.72
N MET A 43 -12.15 7.16 13.06
CA MET A 43 -11.73 7.82 11.83
C MET A 43 -12.10 9.31 11.86
N GLY A 44 -11.09 10.18 11.71
CA GLY A 44 -11.28 11.63 11.57
C GLY A 44 -11.53 12.07 10.12
N PRO A 45 -11.57 13.39 9.87
CA PRO A 45 -11.72 13.93 8.53
C PRO A 45 -10.43 13.75 7.71
N LEU A 46 -10.55 13.96 6.39
CA LEU A 46 -9.39 14.26 5.56
C LEU A 46 -8.77 15.60 5.96
N ILE A 47 -7.51 15.82 5.57
CA ILE A 47 -6.77 17.04 5.96
C ILE A 47 -7.47 18.37 5.62
N ASN A 48 -8.19 18.46 4.49
CA ASN A 48 -8.92 19.67 4.10
C ASN A 48 -9.99 19.40 3.01
N MET A 49 -10.79 20.43 2.70
CA MET A 49 -11.87 20.35 1.70
C MET A 49 -11.36 20.12 0.28
N ALA A 50 -10.18 20.65 -0.09
CA ALA A 50 -9.61 20.40 -1.42
C ALA A 50 -9.29 18.91 -1.62
N GLN A 51 -8.77 18.25 -0.59
CA GLN A 51 -8.52 16.80 -0.59
C GLN A 51 -9.82 15.99 -0.60
N LYS A 52 -10.86 16.45 0.10
CA LYS A 52 -12.20 15.84 0.00
C LYS A 52 -12.76 15.92 -1.42
N ASN A 53 -12.67 17.08 -2.08
CA ASN A 53 -13.14 17.26 -3.45
C ASN A 53 -12.34 16.41 -4.44
N ALA A 54 -11.02 16.36 -4.30
CA ALA A 54 -10.16 15.50 -5.11
C ALA A 54 -10.49 14.00 -4.91
N ALA A 55 -10.77 13.60 -3.67
CA ALA A 55 -11.18 12.23 -3.37
C ALA A 55 -12.53 11.87 -4.01
N HIS A 56 -13.51 12.76 -3.96
CA HIS A 56 -14.78 12.56 -4.67
C HIS A 56 -14.57 12.47 -6.19
N ALA A 57 -13.77 13.37 -6.78
CA ALA A 57 -13.50 13.33 -8.23
C ALA A 57 -12.87 11.99 -8.66
N GLY A 58 -11.82 11.53 -7.97
CA GLY A 58 -11.21 10.24 -8.28
C GLY A 58 -12.14 9.04 -8.02
N LEU A 59 -13.00 9.11 -7.01
CA LEU A 59 -14.04 8.09 -6.78
C LEU A 59 -15.03 8.03 -7.95
N GLU A 60 -15.49 9.17 -8.47
CA GLU A 60 -16.36 9.21 -9.64
C GLU A 60 -15.69 8.65 -10.89
N GLU A 61 -14.38 8.88 -11.07
CA GLU A 61 -13.64 8.27 -12.17
C GLU A 61 -13.55 6.74 -12.04
N LEU A 62 -13.32 6.22 -10.84
CA LEU A 62 -13.27 4.78 -10.57
C LEU A 62 -14.63 4.11 -10.79
N LYS A 63 -15.73 4.80 -10.47
CA LYS A 63 -17.11 4.29 -10.69
C LYS A 63 -17.44 3.97 -12.14
N SER A 64 -16.66 4.46 -13.12
CA SER A 64 -16.87 4.08 -14.52
C SER A 64 -16.39 2.67 -14.85
N GLU A 65 -15.59 2.04 -13.99
CA GLU A 65 -15.01 0.69 -14.20
C GLU A 65 -15.21 -0.26 -13.00
N ALA A 66 -15.80 0.21 -11.91
CA ALA A 66 -16.03 -0.57 -10.71
C ALA A 66 -17.32 -0.15 -9.99
N ASP A 67 -17.99 -1.13 -9.41
CA ASP A 67 -19.25 -0.94 -8.68
C ASP A 67 -18.94 -0.58 -7.21
N VAL A 68 -19.63 0.41 -6.62
CA VAL A 68 -19.54 0.66 -5.17
C VAL A 68 -20.30 -0.43 -4.43
N VAL A 69 -19.61 -1.17 -3.56
CA VAL A 69 -20.19 -2.26 -2.75
C VAL A 69 -20.29 -1.92 -1.27
N ILE A 70 -19.52 -0.92 -0.82
CA ILE A 70 -19.63 -0.28 0.50
C ILE A 70 -19.46 1.22 0.27
N GLY A 71 -20.44 2.02 0.70
CA GLY A 71 -20.52 3.45 0.42
C GLY A 71 -20.89 4.31 1.62
N GLU A 72 -21.35 5.54 1.35
CA GLU A 72 -21.76 6.51 2.37
C GLU A 72 -22.92 6.00 3.24
N GLU A 73 -23.84 5.23 2.67
CA GLU A 73 -24.99 4.64 3.34
C GLU A 73 -24.61 3.60 4.40
N ASP A 74 -23.41 3.03 4.30
CA ASP A 74 -22.87 2.05 5.24
C ASP A 74 -22.00 2.70 6.34
N ALA A 75 -21.79 4.00 6.26
CA ALA A 75 -20.88 4.73 7.13
C ALA A 75 -21.55 5.14 8.45
N ASN A 76 -20.81 4.98 9.54
CA ASN A 76 -21.26 5.34 10.88
C ASN A 76 -20.73 6.73 11.27
N PHE A 77 -21.46 7.77 10.88
CA PHE A 77 -21.13 9.16 11.20
C PHE A 77 -21.70 9.59 12.56
N ALA A 78 -20.84 10.09 13.44
CA ALA A 78 -21.20 10.80 14.67
C ALA A 78 -21.33 12.32 14.48
N VAL A 79 -21.13 12.80 13.25
CA VAL A 79 -21.10 14.22 12.86
C VAL A 79 -21.82 14.39 11.54
N GLU A 80 -22.31 15.59 11.25
CA GLU A 80 -22.82 15.92 9.92
C GLU A 80 -21.68 15.84 8.89
N PRO A 81 -21.74 14.95 7.87
CA PRO A 81 -20.64 14.74 6.92
C PRO A 81 -20.26 16.00 6.13
N THR A 82 -21.17 16.96 6.03
CA THR A 82 -20.99 18.26 5.37
C THR A 82 -20.21 19.26 6.24
N GLN A 83 -20.15 19.06 7.57
CA GLN A 83 -19.44 19.93 8.50
C GLN A 83 -17.96 19.56 8.60
N GLY A 84 -17.24 19.80 7.50
CA GLY A 84 -15.80 19.58 7.40
C GLY A 84 -15.43 18.56 6.32
N ALA A 85 -14.16 18.18 6.30
CA ALA A 85 -13.60 17.30 5.28
C ALA A 85 -13.82 15.80 5.59
N PHE A 86 -14.98 15.45 6.16
CA PHE A 86 -15.35 14.06 6.43
C PHE A 86 -15.68 13.33 5.13
N PHE A 87 -15.23 12.08 5.02
CA PHE A 87 -15.39 11.25 3.82
C PHE A 87 -15.60 9.79 4.25
N ALA A 88 -16.66 9.15 3.76
CA ALA A 88 -16.99 7.78 4.11
C ALA A 88 -16.00 6.78 3.51
N PRO A 89 -15.71 5.65 4.17
CA PRO A 89 -15.00 4.55 3.54
C PRO A 89 -15.77 4.07 2.31
N HIS A 90 -15.09 3.93 1.17
CA HIS A 90 -15.66 3.34 -0.03
C HIS A 90 -14.87 2.10 -0.42
N ILE A 91 -15.58 0.99 -0.63
CA ILE A 91 -15.04 -0.21 -1.26
C ILE A 91 -15.74 -0.39 -2.59
N LEU A 92 -14.95 -0.51 -3.65
CA LEU A 92 -15.43 -0.81 -4.98
C LEU A 92 -15.13 -2.27 -5.34
N LEU A 93 -15.87 -2.82 -6.30
CA LEU A 93 -15.60 -4.12 -6.92
C LEU A 93 -15.43 -3.92 -8.43
N CYS A 94 -14.25 -4.23 -8.94
CA CYS A 94 -14.00 -4.30 -10.38
C CYS A 94 -14.04 -5.78 -10.80
N LYS A 95 -15.06 -6.19 -11.55
CA LYS A 95 -15.30 -7.60 -11.88
C LYS A 95 -14.27 -8.17 -12.85
N ASP A 96 -13.77 -7.33 -13.77
CA ASP A 96 -12.88 -7.74 -14.86
C ASP A 96 -11.55 -6.97 -14.84
N PRO A 97 -10.72 -7.14 -13.78
CA PRO A 97 -9.55 -6.29 -13.53
C PRO A 97 -8.49 -6.35 -14.63
N MET A 98 -8.41 -7.43 -15.41
CA MET A 98 -7.44 -7.55 -16.51
C MET A 98 -7.77 -6.65 -17.71
N SER A 99 -9.05 -6.30 -17.90
CA SER A 99 -9.51 -5.42 -18.98
C SER A 99 -9.78 -3.99 -18.54
N SER A 100 -9.68 -3.71 -17.24
CA SER A 100 -9.85 -2.37 -16.67
C SER A 100 -8.53 -1.62 -16.59
N HIS A 101 -8.59 -0.30 -16.66
CA HIS A 101 -7.40 0.56 -16.70
C HIS A 101 -7.38 1.52 -15.51
N LYS A 102 -8.48 2.24 -15.26
CA LYS A 102 -8.57 3.26 -14.22
C LYS A 102 -8.31 2.71 -12.83
N VAL A 103 -8.77 1.49 -12.53
CA VAL A 103 -8.54 0.84 -11.23
C VAL A 103 -7.06 0.58 -10.93
N HIS A 104 -6.21 0.56 -11.96
CA HIS A 104 -4.76 0.42 -11.84
C HIS A 104 -4.00 1.73 -11.97
N GLU A 105 -4.65 2.82 -12.39
CA GLU A 105 -4.02 4.11 -12.70
C GLU A 105 -4.39 5.22 -11.72
N ILE A 106 -5.65 5.25 -11.29
CA ILE A 106 -6.22 6.31 -10.46
C ILE A 106 -6.06 5.93 -8.98
N GLU A 107 -5.36 6.78 -8.24
CA GLU A 107 -5.31 6.71 -6.79
C GLU A 107 -6.25 7.77 -6.17
N VAL A 108 -7.20 7.31 -5.37
CA VAL A 108 -7.94 8.18 -4.45
C VAL A 108 -7.20 8.26 -3.12
N PHE A 109 -6.62 9.43 -2.81
CA PHE A 109 -5.89 9.66 -1.55
C PHE A 109 -6.83 9.88 -0.35
N GLY A 110 -7.66 8.87 -0.07
CA GLY A 110 -8.71 8.86 0.96
C GLY A 110 -8.98 7.44 1.46
N PRO A 111 -10.08 7.19 2.19
CA PRO A 111 -10.47 5.85 2.63
C PRO A 111 -11.19 5.08 1.50
N VAL A 112 -10.51 4.90 0.36
CA VAL A 112 -11.05 4.21 -0.83
C VAL A 112 -10.12 3.06 -1.22
N ALA A 113 -10.69 1.89 -1.50
CA ALA A 113 -10.00 0.75 -2.08
C ALA A 113 -10.92 -0.04 -3.03
N THR A 114 -10.33 -0.75 -3.98
CA THR A 114 -11.06 -1.56 -4.98
C THR A 114 -10.69 -3.04 -4.86
N ILE A 115 -11.69 -3.91 -4.79
CA ILE A 115 -11.56 -5.37 -4.85
C ILE A 115 -11.41 -5.80 -6.30
N LEU A 116 -10.39 -6.63 -6.56
CA LEU A 116 -10.00 -7.15 -7.87
C LEU A 116 -9.92 -8.70 -7.78
N PRO A 117 -10.90 -9.45 -8.28
CA PRO A 117 -10.87 -10.91 -8.24
C PRO A 117 -9.87 -11.48 -9.26
N TYR A 118 -9.25 -12.63 -8.93
CA TYR A 118 -8.36 -13.37 -9.82
C TYR A 118 -8.72 -14.86 -9.86
N GLU A 119 -8.44 -15.51 -10.99
CA GLU A 119 -8.71 -16.93 -11.25
C GLU A 119 -7.49 -17.82 -10.98
N THR A 120 -6.27 -17.28 -11.19
CA THR A 120 -5.01 -18.00 -10.96
C THR A 120 -4.00 -17.15 -10.20
N ALA A 121 -3.02 -17.79 -9.55
CA ALA A 121 -1.93 -17.10 -8.85
C ALA A 121 -1.15 -16.18 -9.80
N GLU A 122 -0.81 -16.66 -11.01
CA GLU A 122 -0.23 -15.85 -12.09
C GLU A 122 -1.03 -14.57 -12.33
N GLN A 123 -2.35 -14.68 -12.48
CA GLN A 123 -3.21 -13.52 -12.72
C GLN A 123 -3.18 -12.56 -11.54
N ALA A 124 -3.14 -13.05 -10.29
CA ALA A 124 -3.01 -12.19 -9.11
C ALA A 124 -1.74 -11.34 -9.17
N PHE A 125 -0.61 -11.93 -9.58
CA PHE A 125 0.66 -11.21 -9.70
C PHE A 125 0.66 -10.23 -10.87
N GLU A 126 0.03 -10.59 -12.00
CA GLU A 126 -0.15 -9.69 -13.15
C GLU A 126 -1.00 -8.47 -12.76
N ILE A 127 -2.15 -8.68 -12.14
CA ILE A 127 -3.01 -7.61 -11.60
C ILE A 127 -2.20 -6.71 -10.67
N ALA A 128 -1.40 -7.28 -9.75
CA ALA A 128 -0.56 -6.48 -8.86
C ALA A 128 0.44 -5.61 -9.64
N ALA A 129 1.11 -6.17 -10.65
CA ALA A 129 2.08 -5.47 -11.49
C ALA A 129 1.46 -4.35 -12.36
N MET A 130 0.18 -4.46 -12.75
CA MET A 130 -0.54 -3.43 -13.53
C MET A 130 -0.59 -2.06 -12.85
N GLY A 131 -0.32 -1.98 -11.53
CA GLY A 131 -0.16 -0.70 -10.82
C GLY A 131 1.02 0.14 -11.28
N GLY A 132 1.90 -0.39 -12.13
CA GLY A 132 3.02 0.36 -12.73
C GLY A 132 4.15 0.67 -11.77
N GLY A 133 4.30 -0.12 -10.70
CA GLY A 133 5.28 0.09 -9.64
C GLY A 133 4.66 0.71 -8.38
N SER A 134 4.94 0.14 -7.22
CA SER A 134 4.26 0.48 -5.96
C SER A 134 5.22 0.49 -4.77
N LEU A 135 4.86 1.24 -3.72
CA LEU A 135 5.68 1.33 -2.50
C LEU A 135 5.62 0.05 -1.66
N ALA A 136 4.45 -0.57 -1.56
CA ALA A 136 4.23 -1.71 -0.69
C ALA A 136 3.19 -2.68 -1.26
N CYS A 137 3.42 -3.97 -1.05
CA CYS A 137 2.46 -5.05 -1.21
C CYS A 137 2.38 -5.86 0.08
N SER A 138 1.22 -6.42 0.39
CA SER A 138 1.09 -7.45 1.43
C SER A 138 0.32 -8.65 0.89
N VAL A 139 0.81 -9.84 1.22
CA VAL A 139 0.24 -11.11 0.81
C VAL A 139 -0.18 -11.86 2.07
N PHE A 140 -1.43 -12.30 2.11
CA PHE A 140 -1.97 -13.09 3.22
C PHE A 140 -2.27 -14.49 2.68
N SER A 141 -1.52 -15.50 3.12
CA SER A 141 -1.67 -16.86 2.64
C SER A 141 -1.20 -17.87 3.69
N GLY A 142 -1.91 -19.00 3.80
CA GLY A 142 -1.45 -20.20 4.51
C GLY A 142 -0.68 -21.17 3.61
N ASP A 143 -0.63 -20.91 2.31
CA ASP A 143 0.10 -21.69 1.31
C ASP A 143 1.53 -21.11 1.15
N ASP A 144 2.52 -21.93 1.49
CA ASP A 144 3.94 -21.55 1.45
C ASP A 144 4.47 -21.44 0.02
N ASP A 145 4.02 -22.31 -0.90
CA ASP A 145 4.42 -22.27 -2.31
C ASP A 145 3.90 -20.99 -2.96
N PHE A 146 2.65 -20.62 -2.69
CA PHE A 146 2.08 -19.34 -3.12
C PHE A 146 2.88 -18.16 -2.56
N SER A 147 3.22 -18.20 -1.27
CA SER A 147 3.96 -17.13 -0.61
C SER A 147 5.36 -16.95 -1.19
N HIS A 148 6.05 -18.07 -1.47
CA HIS A 148 7.36 -18.07 -2.11
C HIS A 148 7.28 -17.46 -3.52
N GLN A 149 6.32 -17.90 -4.33
CA GLN A 149 6.11 -17.34 -5.67
C GLN A 149 5.76 -15.85 -5.61
N ALA A 150 4.94 -15.44 -4.65
CA ALA A 150 4.55 -14.05 -4.49
C ALA A 150 5.76 -13.14 -4.22
N VAL A 151 6.72 -13.55 -3.39
CA VAL A 151 7.95 -12.78 -3.19
C VAL A 151 8.69 -12.58 -4.51
N LEU A 152 8.92 -13.65 -5.27
CA LEU A 152 9.68 -13.60 -6.53
C LEU A 152 8.98 -12.76 -7.60
N ARG A 153 7.65 -12.86 -7.69
CA ARG A 153 6.86 -12.21 -8.76
C ARG A 153 6.50 -10.76 -8.43
N LEU A 154 6.39 -10.40 -7.15
CA LEU A 154 5.98 -9.06 -6.73
C LEU A 154 7.15 -8.12 -6.42
N ALA A 155 8.27 -8.63 -5.91
CA ALA A 155 9.41 -7.79 -5.52
C ALA A 155 9.96 -6.88 -6.64
N PRO A 156 10.00 -7.28 -7.93
CA PRO A 156 10.45 -6.38 -9.00
C PRO A 156 9.57 -5.14 -9.19
N PHE A 157 8.32 -5.18 -8.73
CA PHE A 157 7.34 -4.10 -8.91
C PHE A 157 7.00 -3.37 -7.60
N HIS A 158 7.54 -3.82 -6.46
CA HIS A 158 7.21 -3.28 -5.14
C HIS A 158 8.47 -3.09 -4.31
N GLY A 159 8.70 -1.90 -3.76
CA GLY A 159 9.87 -1.68 -2.90
C GLY A 159 9.80 -2.41 -1.56
N ARG A 160 8.61 -2.89 -1.17
CA ARG A 160 8.42 -3.78 -0.01
C ARG A 160 7.30 -4.78 -0.24
N VAL A 161 7.56 -6.04 0.12
CA VAL A 161 6.55 -7.12 0.15
C VAL A 161 6.47 -7.64 1.59
N LEU A 162 5.27 -7.61 2.17
CA LEU A 162 4.97 -8.16 3.50
C LEU A 162 4.20 -9.48 3.31
N ILE A 163 4.80 -10.62 3.66
CA ILE A 163 4.10 -11.91 3.69
C ILE A 163 3.51 -12.12 5.08
N VAL A 164 2.26 -12.57 5.16
CA VAL A 164 1.55 -12.87 6.39
C VAL A 164 0.92 -14.26 6.29
N ASN A 165 1.30 -15.14 7.21
CA ASN A 165 0.74 -16.46 7.41
C ASN A 165 0.27 -16.63 8.87
N GLU A 166 -0.16 -17.84 9.24
CA GLU A 166 -0.62 -18.15 10.59
C GLU A 166 0.47 -17.98 11.66
N GLU A 167 1.72 -18.32 11.34
CA GLU A 167 2.86 -18.24 12.26
C GLU A 167 3.08 -16.81 12.76
N ILE A 168 3.09 -15.83 11.85
CA ILE A 168 3.26 -14.43 12.27
C ILE A 168 1.94 -13.83 12.73
N GLY A 169 0.80 -14.24 12.16
CA GLY A 169 -0.55 -13.79 12.50
C GLY A 169 -0.63 -12.29 12.76
N LYS A 170 -1.01 -11.92 13.99
CA LYS A 170 -1.13 -10.51 14.44
C LYS A 170 0.20 -9.84 14.83
N GLY A 171 1.30 -10.59 14.83
CA GLY A 171 2.64 -10.12 15.18
C GLY A 171 3.36 -9.36 14.06
N HIS A 172 2.77 -9.26 12.86
CA HIS A 172 3.34 -8.49 11.76
C HIS A 172 3.40 -6.98 12.09
N SER A 173 4.35 -6.24 11.51
CA SER A 173 4.47 -4.79 11.72
C SER A 173 3.33 -3.96 11.12
N GLY A 174 2.56 -4.54 10.21
CA GLY A 174 1.44 -3.90 9.52
C GLY A 174 1.82 -3.34 8.15
N HIS A 175 0.93 -3.53 7.16
CA HIS A 175 1.17 -3.14 5.77
C HIS A 175 1.64 -1.69 5.62
N GLY A 176 0.91 -0.76 6.26
CA GLY A 176 1.13 0.68 6.11
C GLY A 176 2.05 1.29 7.17
N VAL A 177 2.81 0.48 7.92
CA VAL A 177 3.87 0.95 8.82
C VAL A 177 5.20 0.84 8.09
N VAL A 178 5.98 1.93 8.10
CA VAL A 178 7.29 1.97 7.46
C VAL A 178 8.35 1.81 8.54
N MET A 179 9.00 0.64 8.57
CA MET A 179 10.05 0.35 9.54
C MET A 179 11.36 1.03 9.10
N PRO A 180 12.05 1.80 9.97
CA PRO A 180 13.22 2.59 9.58
C PRO A 180 14.42 1.75 9.09
N GLN A 181 14.50 0.49 9.49
CA GLN A 181 15.50 -0.47 9.01
C GLN A 181 15.19 -1.07 7.63
N CYS A 182 13.95 -0.94 7.15
CA CYS A 182 13.50 -1.43 5.85
C CYS A 182 13.53 -0.30 4.81
N ILE A 183 13.75 -0.64 3.55
CA ILE A 183 13.66 0.34 2.46
C ILE A 183 12.23 0.88 2.37
N HIS A 184 12.11 2.19 2.21
CA HIS A 184 10.89 2.87 1.80
C HIS A 184 11.11 3.48 0.42
N GLY A 185 10.33 3.05 -0.55
CA GLY A 185 10.55 3.41 -1.95
C GLY A 185 9.89 2.41 -2.85
N GLY A 186 10.03 2.58 -4.16
CA GLY A 186 9.47 1.64 -5.13
C GLY A 186 9.73 2.08 -6.56
N PRO A 187 9.71 1.14 -7.52
CA PRO A 187 9.97 1.42 -8.92
C PRO A 187 8.80 2.16 -9.60
N GLY A 188 9.03 2.62 -10.83
CA GLY A 188 7.98 3.12 -11.72
C GLY A 188 7.18 4.27 -11.11
N ARG A 189 5.86 4.11 -11.03
CA ARG A 189 4.93 5.15 -10.53
C ARG A 189 5.21 5.57 -9.08
N ALA A 190 5.83 4.69 -8.28
CA ALA A 190 6.25 5.03 -6.92
C ALA A 190 7.47 5.97 -6.86
N GLY A 191 8.08 6.31 -8.00
CA GLY A 191 9.10 7.35 -8.13
C GLY A 191 10.53 6.84 -8.37
N GLY A 192 10.79 5.54 -8.20
CA GLY A 192 12.11 4.93 -8.42
C GLY A 192 13.16 5.25 -7.36
N GLY A 193 12.79 5.95 -6.28
CA GLY A 193 13.67 6.30 -5.18
C GLY A 193 13.71 5.25 -4.08
N GLU A 194 14.74 5.38 -3.22
CA GLU A 194 14.88 4.62 -1.98
C GLU A 194 15.21 5.57 -0.82
N GLU A 195 14.49 5.41 0.28
CA GLU A 195 14.69 6.08 1.57
C GLU A 195 14.78 5.04 2.69
N MET A 196 15.24 5.47 3.87
CA MET A 196 15.38 4.59 5.04
C MET A 196 16.35 3.41 4.78
N GLY A 197 15.95 2.17 5.07
CA GLY A 197 16.80 0.99 4.83
C GLY A 197 18.00 0.86 5.78
N GLY A 198 17.94 1.49 6.96
CA GLY A 198 19.04 1.53 7.92
C GLY A 198 20.28 2.19 7.33
N LEU A 199 21.41 1.48 7.32
CA LEU A 199 22.66 1.99 6.76
C LEU A 199 22.58 2.27 5.24
N ARG A 200 21.65 1.64 4.50
CA ARG A 200 21.49 1.89 3.05
C ARG A 200 21.12 3.35 2.76
N GLY A 201 20.27 3.94 3.60
CA GLY A 201 19.86 5.34 3.47
C GLY A 201 21.01 6.34 3.57
N LEU A 202 22.13 5.95 4.20
CA LEU A 202 23.33 6.79 4.25
C LEU A 202 23.99 6.94 2.87
N TYR A 203 23.85 5.96 1.96
CA TYR A 203 24.50 6.01 0.65
C TYR A 203 24.03 7.17 -0.23
N PHE A 204 22.80 7.64 -0.04
CA PHE A 204 22.29 8.83 -0.73
C PHE A 204 23.08 10.10 -0.38
N TYR A 205 23.60 10.18 0.85
CA TYR A 205 24.33 11.34 1.37
C TYR A 205 25.85 11.23 1.21
N HIS A 206 26.37 10.13 0.66
CA HIS A 206 27.81 9.90 0.48
C HIS A 206 28.21 9.89 -1.00
N ARG A 207 29.47 10.26 -1.27
CA ARG A 207 30.11 10.03 -2.57
C ARG A 207 30.96 8.77 -2.47
N ARG A 208 30.59 7.72 -3.21
CA ARG A 208 31.38 6.49 -3.31
C ARG A 208 32.49 6.68 -4.36
N SER A 209 33.72 6.31 -4.01
CA SER A 209 34.88 6.39 -4.91
C SER A 209 35.60 5.05 -4.96
N ALA A 210 35.92 4.58 -6.16
CA ALA A 210 36.78 3.41 -6.35
C ALA A 210 38.25 3.84 -6.33
N ILE A 211 39.04 3.30 -5.40
CA ILE A 211 40.47 3.59 -5.28
C ILE A 211 41.26 2.37 -5.74
N GLN A 212 42.06 2.54 -6.80
CA GLN A 212 42.96 1.51 -7.31
C GLN A 212 44.41 1.92 -7.00
N ALA A 213 45.12 1.10 -6.24
CA ALA A 213 46.51 1.33 -5.85
C ALA A 213 47.22 0.01 -5.52
N SER A 214 48.54 0.06 -5.28
CA SER A 214 49.27 -1.11 -4.77
C SER A 214 48.74 -1.54 -3.39
N ALA A 215 48.88 -2.82 -3.05
CA ALA A 215 48.43 -3.36 -1.76
C ALA A 215 49.01 -2.56 -0.57
N THR A 216 50.29 -2.19 -0.65
CA THR A 216 50.95 -1.35 0.36
C THR A 216 50.27 0.02 0.51
N ARG A 217 49.89 0.66 -0.61
CA ARG A 217 49.20 1.96 -0.57
C ARG A 217 47.79 1.84 0.01
N VAL A 218 47.05 0.78 -0.33
CA VAL A 218 45.74 0.52 0.25
C VAL A 218 45.86 0.37 1.77
N GLN A 219 46.81 -0.44 2.25
CA GLN A 219 47.02 -0.63 3.70
C GLN A 219 47.33 0.68 4.43
N GLN A 220 48.20 1.53 3.86
CA GLN A 220 48.52 2.84 4.43
C GLN A 220 47.29 3.75 4.58
N LEU A 221 46.33 3.68 3.65
CA LEU A 221 45.10 4.46 3.73
C LEU A 221 44.18 3.93 4.83
N LEU A 222 44.09 2.60 5.00
CA LEU A 222 43.29 1.98 6.07
C LEU A 222 43.84 2.33 7.45
N ASP A 223 45.16 2.27 7.61
CA ASP A 223 45.83 2.61 8.88
C ASP A 223 45.62 4.09 9.26
N GLN A 224 45.33 4.96 8.29
CA GLN A 224 44.99 6.37 8.49
C GLN A 224 43.50 6.61 8.77
N GLY A 225 42.72 5.54 9.03
CA GLY A 225 41.31 5.63 9.43
C GLY A 225 40.33 5.65 8.25
N LEU A 226 40.77 5.33 7.04
CA LEU A 226 39.87 5.18 5.90
C LEU A 226 39.07 3.87 6.08
N SER A 227 37.75 3.97 6.22
CA SER A 227 36.87 2.80 6.30
C SER A 227 36.53 2.30 4.91
N LEU A 228 36.69 1.00 4.66
CA LEU A 228 36.07 0.34 3.52
C LEU A 228 34.60 0.09 3.85
N SER A 229 33.70 0.47 2.95
CA SER A 229 32.27 0.17 3.01
C SER A 229 31.91 -0.95 2.07
#